data_AF-A0A2S8P2X2-F1
#
_entry.id   AF-A0A2S8P2X2-F1
#
_cell.length_a   1.000
_cell.length_b   1.000
_cell.length_c   1.000
_cell.angle_alpha   90.00
_cell.angle_beta   90.00
_cell.angle_gamma   90.00
#
_symmetry.space_group_name_H-M   'P 1'
#
loop_
_entity.id
_entity.type
_entity.pdbx_description
1 polymer ?
#
loop_
_entity_poly.entity_id
_entity_poly.type
_entity_poly.pdbx_seq_one_letter_code
_entity_poly.pdbx_strand_id
1 'polypeptide(L)'
;MKNIGMLVCLLTIFMAGCSYPSEHDSGEGLPVLITLTCNPNLNSEPCQNVQFDRPDEIRMMMETIHTAERLLGIIDYGAEYRMSITNTNGSITGYDLSLGMDSKMQGLLVNHEDTNIGYSISVEDANQLRRLIQRRTD
;
A
#
# COMPACT_ATOMS: atom_id res chain seq x y z
N MET A 1 -33.86 -12.73 -66.55
CA MET A 1 -33.16 -12.67 -65.25
C MET A 1 -33.37 -11.25 -64.71
N LYS A 2 -34.57 -10.90 -64.26
CA LYS A 2 -35.10 -10.99 -62.87
C LYS A 2 -34.29 -10.16 -61.87
N ASN A 3 -34.73 -8.92 -61.71
CA ASN A 3 -34.23 -7.96 -60.74
C ASN A 3 -34.60 -8.38 -59.30
N ILE A 4 -33.66 -8.23 -58.38
CA ILE A 4 -33.82 -8.30 -56.93
C ILE A 4 -32.87 -7.20 -56.40
N GLY A 5 -33.21 -6.34 -55.45
CA GLY A 5 -34.43 -6.19 -54.67
C GLY A 5 -34.13 -5.20 -53.54
N MET A 6 -34.67 -3.99 -53.63
CA MET A 6 -34.36 -2.86 -52.75
C MET A 6 -35.25 -2.90 -51.48
N LEU A 7 -34.68 -3.23 -50.31
CA LEU A 7 -35.10 -2.93 -48.92
C LEU A 7 -34.11 -3.62 -47.95
N VAL A 8 -33.88 -3.24 -46.68
CA VAL A 8 -34.43 -2.21 -45.77
C VAL A 8 -33.25 -1.47 -45.07
N CYS A 9 -33.51 -0.37 -44.35
CA CYS A 9 -32.60 0.21 -43.34
C CYS A 9 -32.81 -0.44 -41.94
N LEU A 10 -32.15 0.11 -40.91
CA LEU A 10 -32.29 -0.16 -39.45
C LEU A 10 -31.43 -1.34 -38.93
N LEU A 11 -30.78 -1.28 -37.76
CA LEU A 11 -30.79 -0.28 -36.68
C LEU A 11 -29.40 -0.17 -36.03
N THR A 12 -28.98 1.04 -35.68
CA THR A 12 -27.81 1.29 -34.82
C THR A 12 -28.12 0.87 -33.39
N ILE A 13 -27.30 -0.03 -32.81
CA ILE A 13 -27.31 -0.28 -31.37
C ILE A 13 -26.10 0.42 -30.74
N PHE A 14 -26.33 1.64 -30.25
CA PHE A 14 -25.52 2.16 -29.15
C PHE A 14 -25.88 1.35 -27.90
N MET A 15 -24.90 0.66 -27.31
CA MET A 15 -24.89 0.44 -25.87
C MET A 15 -23.68 1.17 -25.30
N ALA A 16 -23.94 2.34 -24.71
CA ALA A 16 -23.06 2.88 -23.70
C ALA A 16 -23.28 2.08 -22.41
N GLY A 17 -22.20 1.70 -21.73
CA GLY A 17 -22.25 0.87 -20.52
C GLY A 17 -20.94 0.10 -20.35
N CYS A 18 -20.10 0.36 -19.35
CA CYS A 18 -20.17 1.39 -18.31
C CYS A 18 -18.82 2.09 -18.19
N SER A 19 -18.85 3.41 -17.96
CA SER A 19 -17.78 4.05 -17.19
C SER A 19 -17.69 3.33 -15.86
N TYR A 20 -16.55 2.73 -15.53
CA TYR A 20 -16.30 2.25 -14.17
C TYR A 20 -16.13 3.50 -13.30
N PRO A 21 -17.03 3.79 -12.34
CA PRO A 21 -16.62 4.61 -11.22
C PRO A 21 -15.77 3.68 -10.36
N SER A 22 -14.44 3.78 -10.47
CA SER A 22 -13.57 3.33 -9.39
C SER A 22 -13.69 4.32 -8.23
N GLU A 23 -14.89 4.38 -7.65
CA GLU A 23 -15.12 4.82 -6.28
C GLU A 23 -14.46 3.78 -5.38
N HIS A 24 -13.14 3.93 -5.19
CA HIS A 24 -12.52 3.54 -3.94
C HIS A 24 -13.03 4.50 -2.86
N ASP A 25 -14.28 4.32 -2.46
CA ASP A 25 -14.77 4.88 -1.21
C ASP A 25 -14.08 4.15 -0.05
N SER A 26 -12.92 4.68 0.31
CA SER A 26 -12.10 4.28 1.44
C SER A 26 -12.22 5.31 2.57
N GLY A 27 -13.37 5.96 2.68
CA GLY A 27 -13.68 6.94 3.73
C GLY A 27 -14.03 6.30 5.08
N GLU A 28 -14.59 5.09 5.10
CA GLU A 28 -14.87 4.37 6.34
C GLU A 28 -13.69 3.46 6.76
N GLY A 29 -13.17 3.69 7.96
CA GLY A 29 -12.27 2.73 8.63
C GLY A 29 -10.77 2.95 8.51
N LEU A 30 -10.29 4.08 7.95
CA LEU A 30 -8.87 4.44 8.07
C LEU A 30 -8.43 4.50 9.55
N PRO A 31 -7.21 4.05 9.88
CA PRO A 31 -6.70 4.18 11.25
C PRO A 31 -6.51 5.66 11.63
N VAL A 32 -6.51 5.93 12.93
CA VAL A 32 -6.36 7.28 13.49
C VAL A 32 -4.89 7.70 13.50
N LEU A 33 -3.98 6.73 13.61
CA LEU A 33 -2.56 6.98 13.76
C LEU A 33 -1.74 5.82 13.18
N ILE A 34 -0.63 6.15 12.52
CA ILE A 34 0.44 5.19 12.24
C ILE A 34 1.74 5.76 12.80
N THR A 35 2.44 4.98 13.63
CA THR A 35 3.78 5.33 14.13
C THR A 35 4.82 4.36 13.59
N LEU A 36 6.01 4.88 13.32
CA LEU A 36 7.22 4.12 13.00
C LEU A 36 8.26 4.41 14.09
N THR A 37 8.61 3.40 14.87
CA THR A 37 9.68 3.49 15.87
C THR A 37 10.97 2.95 15.26
N CYS A 38 11.96 3.81 15.07
CA CYS A 38 13.26 3.48 14.50
C CYS A 38 14.01 2.46 15.36
N ASN A 39 14.64 1.47 14.73
CA ASN A 39 15.60 0.57 15.38
C ASN A 39 17.04 1.02 15.07
N PRO A 40 17.72 1.71 16.01
CA PRO A 40 19.03 2.32 15.75
C PRO A 40 20.18 1.29 15.59
N ASN A 41 19.90 -0.01 15.78
CA ASN A 41 20.92 -1.06 15.74
C ASN A 41 21.11 -1.71 14.36
N LEU A 42 20.25 -1.40 13.39
CA LEU A 42 20.25 -2.03 12.06
C LEU A 42 20.79 -1.15 10.94
N ASN A 43 20.59 0.16 11.04
CA ASN A 43 20.99 1.10 10.00
C ASN A 43 22.39 1.68 10.29
N SER A 44 23.20 1.82 9.24
CA SER A 44 24.46 2.57 9.29
C SER A 44 24.25 4.09 9.36
N GLU A 45 23.05 4.56 9.00
CA GLU A 45 22.61 5.95 9.16
C GLU A 45 21.50 6.05 10.22
N PRO A 46 21.37 7.18 10.95
CA PRO A 46 20.34 7.33 11.96
C PRO A 46 18.95 7.43 11.33
N CYS A 47 18.08 6.44 11.56
CA CYS A 47 16.64 6.65 11.38
C CYS A 47 16.05 7.50 12.52
N GLN A 48 14.85 8.03 12.31
CA GLN A 48 14.10 8.80 13.32
C GLN A 48 12.74 8.14 13.59
N ASN A 49 12.13 8.40 14.74
CA ASN A 49 10.75 8.01 14.99
C ASN A 49 9.82 8.94 14.21
N VAL A 50 8.81 8.38 13.51
CA VAL A 50 7.88 9.15 12.67
C VAL A 50 6.43 8.82 13.03
N GLN A 51 5.57 9.83 12.92
CA GLN A 51 4.13 9.72 13.15
C GLN A 51 3.35 10.26 11.94
N PHE A 52 2.37 9.49 11.49
CA PHE A 52 1.42 9.85 10.44
C PHE A 52 0.01 9.89 11.04
N ASP A 53 -0.55 11.10 11.06
CA ASP A 53 -1.86 11.48 11.60
C ASP A 53 -2.74 12.18 10.55
N ARG A 54 -2.20 12.45 9.36
CA ARG A 54 -2.93 13.08 8.26
C ARG A 54 -3.60 12.02 7.38
N PRO A 55 -4.88 12.19 6.99
CA PRO A 55 -5.60 11.20 6.18
C PRO A 55 -4.94 10.86 4.83
N ASP A 56 -4.27 11.82 4.18
CA ASP A 56 -3.61 11.62 2.89
C ASP A 56 -2.36 10.72 3.00
N GLU A 57 -1.61 10.84 4.09
CA GLU A 57 -0.42 10.03 4.38
C GLU A 57 -0.80 8.65 4.93
N ILE A 58 -1.80 8.60 5.82
CA ILE A 58 -2.36 7.35 6.35
C ILE A 58 -2.89 6.50 5.21
N ARG A 59 -3.66 7.07 4.27
CA ARG A 59 -4.19 6.33 3.12
C ARG A 59 -3.06 5.78 2.24
N MET A 60 -2.01 6.56 1.96
CA MET A 60 -0.84 6.09 1.20
C MET A 60 -0.13 4.91 1.88
N MET A 61 0.05 4.96 3.20
CA MET A 61 0.64 3.86 3.97
C MET A 61 -0.26 2.62 3.93
N MET A 62 -1.57 2.78 4.14
CA MET A 62 -2.51 1.67 4.11
C MET A 62 -2.63 1.05 2.71
N GLU A 63 -2.66 1.85 1.64
CA GLU A 63 -2.65 1.35 0.26
C GLU A 63 -1.42 0.45 0.01
N THR A 64 -0.22 0.90 0.43
CA THR A 64 1.01 0.10 0.34
C THR A 64 0.94 -1.22 1.13
N ILE A 65 0.32 -1.22 2.31
CA ILE A 65 0.16 -2.42 3.13
C ILE A 65 -0.82 -3.41 2.47
N HIS A 66 -1.89 -2.92 1.83
CA HIS A 66 -2.87 -3.76 1.15
C HIS A 66 -2.38 -4.32 -0.18
N THR A 67 -1.44 -3.65 -0.87
CA THR A 67 -0.83 -4.16 -2.11
C THR A 67 0.37 -5.08 -1.88
N ALA A 68 0.88 -5.19 -0.64
CA ALA A 68 2.05 -6.00 -0.33
C ALA A 68 1.79 -7.52 -0.55
N GLU A 69 2.68 -8.18 -1.29
CA GLU A 69 2.52 -9.57 -1.71
C GLU A 69 3.01 -10.55 -0.63
N ARG A 70 2.16 -11.48 -0.18
CA ARG A 70 2.51 -12.44 0.87
C ARG A 70 3.68 -13.35 0.47
N LEU A 71 4.72 -13.37 1.29
CA LEU A 71 5.89 -14.23 1.13
C LEU A 71 5.62 -15.67 1.62
N LEU A 72 6.45 -16.61 1.15
CA LEU A 72 6.41 -18.02 1.50
C LEU A 72 7.77 -18.46 2.07
N GLY A 73 7.76 -19.18 3.18
CA GLY A 73 8.95 -19.71 3.83
C GLY A 73 9.36 -18.94 5.09
N ILE A 74 10.55 -19.27 5.60
CA ILE A 74 11.15 -18.57 6.75
C ILE A 74 11.77 -17.26 6.27
N ILE A 75 11.53 -16.18 7.00
CA ILE A 75 12.01 -14.84 6.68
C ILE A 75 13.15 -14.50 7.64
N ASP A 76 14.36 -14.34 7.11
CA ASP A 76 15.51 -13.78 7.84
C ASP A 76 15.57 -12.28 7.52
N TYR A 77 15.42 -11.42 8.54
CA TYR A 77 15.26 -9.98 8.34
C TYR A 77 15.69 -9.16 9.56
N GLY A 78 16.02 -7.89 9.30
CA GLY A 78 16.23 -6.87 10.33
C GLY A 78 15.13 -5.82 10.28
N ALA A 79 14.33 -5.71 11.34
CA ALA A 79 13.26 -4.72 11.51
C ALA A 79 13.78 -3.27 11.63
N GLU A 80 13.87 -2.55 10.51
CA GLU A 80 14.30 -1.14 10.44
C GLU A 80 13.42 -0.22 11.31
N TYR A 81 12.11 -0.41 11.23
CA TYR A 81 11.12 0.25 12.07
C TYR A 81 10.17 -0.78 12.69
N ARG A 82 9.74 -0.55 13.92
CA ARG A 82 8.50 -1.11 14.44
C ARG A 82 7.34 -0.18 14.10
N MET A 83 6.46 -0.64 13.21
CA MET A 83 5.22 0.02 12.86
C MET A 83 4.12 -0.32 13.86
N SER A 84 3.31 0.66 14.23
CA SER A 84 2.07 0.45 14.98
C SER A 84 0.94 1.27 14.38
N ILE A 85 -0.15 0.59 14.01
CA ILE A 85 -1.34 1.15 13.39
C ILE A 85 -2.45 1.19 14.42
N THR A 86 -2.85 2.37 14.87
CA THR A 86 -3.93 2.54 15.86
C THR A 86 -5.26 2.79 15.14
N ASN A 87 -6.16 1.82 15.23
CA ASN A 87 -7.47 1.86 14.59
C ASN A 87 -8.47 2.75 15.36
N THR A 88 -9.59 3.10 14.72
CA THR A 88 -10.64 3.96 15.30
C THR A 88 -11.31 3.40 16.55
N ASN A 89 -11.30 2.07 16.71
CA ASN A 89 -11.77 1.37 17.90
C ASN A 89 -10.71 1.26 19.02
N GLY A 90 -9.52 1.84 18.82
CA GLY A 90 -8.39 1.78 19.76
C GLY A 90 -7.56 0.50 19.71
N SER A 91 -7.86 -0.47 18.83
CA SER A 91 -6.97 -1.62 18.64
C SER A 91 -5.69 -1.20 17.92
N ILE A 92 -4.58 -1.89 18.21
CA ILE A 92 -3.28 -1.64 17.59
C ILE A 92 -2.88 -2.86 16.78
N THR A 93 -2.56 -2.67 15.50
CA THR A 93 -1.94 -3.69 14.64
C THR A 93 -0.45 -3.40 14.51
N GLY A 94 0.39 -4.38 14.86
CA GLY A 94 1.84 -4.25 14.84
C GLY A 94 2.48 -4.94 13.63
N TYR A 95 3.44 -4.25 13.01
CA TYR A 95 4.32 -4.83 11.99
C TYR A 95 5.76 -4.41 12.24
N ASP A 96 6.71 -5.24 11.88
CA ASP A 96 8.10 -4.83 11.69
C ASP A 96 8.28 -4.49 10.20
N LEU A 97 8.70 -3.26 9.90
CA LEU A 97 8.88 -2.70 8.55
C LEU A 97 10.38 -2.57 8.25
N SER A 98 10.78 -2.97 7.05
CA SER A 98 12.13 -2.78 6.52
C SER A 98 12.03 -2.20 5.11
N LEU A 99 12.61 -1.04 4.85
CA LEU A 99 12.66 -0.45 3.51
C LEU A 99 14.07 -0.53 2.94
N GLY A 100 15.08 -0.27 3.75
CA GLY A 100 16.46 -0.15 3.29
C GLY A 100 16.68 1.09 2.40
N MET A 101 17.94 1.46 2.22
CA MET A 101 18.31 2.77 1.66
C MET A 101 18.36 2.84 0.13
N ASP A 102 18.68 1.74 -0.56
CA ASP A 102 18.73 1.74 -2.04
C ASP A 102 17.31 1.75 -2.62
N SER A 103 17.05 2.76 -3.45
CA SER A 103 15.88 2.91 -4.32
C SER A 103 15.48 1.66 -5.12
N LYS A 104 16.38 0.69 -5.33
CA LYS A 104 16.11 -0.55 -6.07
C LYS A 104 15.64 -1.70 -5.20
N MET A 105 15.72 -1.58 -3.87
CA MET A 105 15.25 -2.62 -2.96
C MET A 105 13.72 -2.60 -2.85
N GLN A 106 13.13 -3.79 -2.83
CA GLN A 106 11.78 -4.01 -2.31
C GLN A 106 11.75 -3.69 -0.81
N GLY A 107 10.58 -3.33 -0.30
CA GLY A 107 10.35 -3.28 1.14
C GLY A 107 9.89 -4.65 1.67
N LEU A 108 9.94 -4.81 2.97
CA LEU A 108 9.47 -5.99 3.68
C LEU A 108 8.59 -5.52 4.85
N LEU A 109 7.41 -6.11 4.96
CA LEU A 109 6.51 -5.95 6.09
C LEU A 109 6.33 -7.33 6.75
N VAL A 110 6.62 -7.46 8.04
CA VAL A 110 6.43 -8.70 8.80
C VAL A 110 5.42 -8.47 9.90
N ASN A 111 4.44 -9.36 10.07
CA ASN A 111 3.49 -9.27 11.16
C ASN A 111 4.23 -9.45 12.51
N HIS A 112 4.00 -8.55 13.46
CA HIS A 112 4.74 -8.54 14.72
C HIS A 112 4.29 -9.64 15.70
N GLU A 113 3.05 -10.12 15.59
CA GLU A 113 2.50 -11.19 16.43
C GLU A 113 2.84 -12.59 15.89
N ASP A 114 2.89 -12.76 14.57
CA ASP A 114 3.37 -13.99 13.89
C ASP A 114 4.40 -13.65 12.81
N THR A 115 5.68 -13.72 13.19
CA THR A 115 6.81 -13.39 12.31
C THR A 115 7.02 -14.39 11.16
N ASN A 116 6.25 -15.48 11.08
CA ASN A 116 6.19 -16.35 9.92
C ASN A 116 5.31 -15.77 8.78
N ILE A 117 4.59 -14.68 9.05
CA ILE A 117 3.75 -13.98 8.07
C ILE A 117 4.42 -12.67 7.69
N GLY A 118 5.08 -12.65 6.53
CA GLY A 118 5.59 -11.44 5.92
C GLY A 118 5.13 -11.22 4.48
N TYR A 119 5.37 -10.02 3.99
CA TYR A 119 4.89 -9.49 2.72
C TYR A 119 5.99 -8.65 2.06
N SER A 120 6.19 -8.83 0.75
CA SER A 120 7.06 -7.96 -0.05
C SER A 120 6.29 -6.73 -0.48
N ILE A 121 6.87 -5.56 -0.23
CA ILE A 121 6.40 -4.28 -0.74
C ILE A 121 7.13 -4.01 -2.06
N SER A 122 6.40 -3.65 -3.11
CA SER A 122 6.98 -3.38 -4.42
C SER A 122 8.07 -2.30 -4.35
N VAL A 123 9.01 -2.31 -5.30
CA VAL A 123 10.07 -1.27 -5.37
C VAL A 123 9.47 0.13 -5.53
N GLU A 124 8.34 0.25 -6.24
CA GLU A 124 7.64 1.52 -6.41
C GLU A 124 7.05 2.01 -5.09
N ASP A 125 6.28 1.17 -4.40
CA ASP A 125 5.60 1.54 -3.16
C ASP A 125 6.61 1.75 -2.01
N ALA A 126 7.66 0.93 -1.93
CA ALA A 126 8.76 1.13 -0.99
C ALA A 126 9.43 2.50 -1.19
N ASN A 127 9.59 2.95 -2.44
CA ASN A 127 10.08 4.30 -2.75
C ASN A 127 9.07 5.40 -2.41
N GLN A 128 7.76 5.13 -2.50
CA GLN A 128 6.73 6.07 -2.01
C GLN A 128 6.85 6.23 -0.49
N LEU A 129 6.99 5.12 0.27
CA LEU A 129 7.16 5.14 1.71
C LEU A 129 8.47 5.82 2.15
N ARG A 130 9.61 5.54 1.49
CA ARG A 130 10.88 6.25 1.74
C ARG A 130 10.71 7.76 1.62
N ARG A 131 10.07 8.26 0.54
CA ARG A 131 9.79 9.70 0.35
C ARG A 131 8.75 10.25 1.34
N LEU A 132 7.81 9.44 1.80
CA LEU A 132 6.83 9.84 2.81
C LEU A 132 7.50 10.03 4.18
N ILE A 133 8.36 9.09 4.59
CA ILE A 133 9.18 9.17 5.81
C ILE A 133 10.11 10.38 5.75
N GLN A 134 10.88 10.53 4.65
CA GLN A 134 11.83 11.63 4.47
C GLN A 134 11.19 13.02 4.70
N ARG A 135 9.99 13.24 4.15
CA ARG A 135 9.22 14.50 4.31
C ARG A 135 8.75 14.80 5.73
N ARG A 136 8.87 13.85 6.68
CA ARG A 136 8.58 14.04 8.10
C ARG A 136 9.86 14.11 8.96
N THR A 137 11.04 13.90 8.38
CA THR A 137 12.33 13.82 9.10
C THR A 137 13.38 14.84 8.65
N ASP A 138 13.16 15.52 7.52
CA ASP A 138 13.87 16.72 7.04
C ASP A 138 13.25 18.02 7.59
#